data_AF-A0A401SID1-F1
#
_entry.id   AF-A0A401SID1-F1
#
_cell.length_a   1.000
_cell.length_b   1.000
_cell.length_c   1.000
_cell.angle_alpha   90.00
_cell.angle_beta   90.00
_cell.angle_gamma   90.00
#
_symmetry.space_group_name_H-M   'P 1'
#
loop_
_entity.id
_entity.type
_entity.pdbx_description
1 polymer ?
#
loop_
_entity_poly.entity_id
_entity_poly.type
_entity_poly.pdbx_seq_one_letter_code
_entity_poly.pdbx_strand_id
1 'polypeptide(L)'
;MEAVAQCDVPVAILQNQIKAAKDPEETAKLQKELDKLLETRELIRQTVQEIVKLATDSEEQAERIHATKQHLTEKENYYAAVEYFRVECFDWHKQEYEYARHQLSAFVNLCEERVPLTRIKEAIDQVSKKLKK
;
A
#
# COMPACT_ATOMS: atom_id res chain seq x y z
N MET A 1 12.66 2.24 25.54
CA MET A 1 11.47 2.69 24.82
C MET A 1 11.67 2.26 23.37
N GLU A 2 11.05 1.17 22.95
CA GLU A 2 11.17 0.69 21.57
C GLU A 2 10.36 1.63 20.67
N ALA A 3 11.03 2.36 19.78
CA ALA A 3 10.37 3.21 18.81
C ALA A 3 9.79 2.30 17.72
N VAL A 4 8.47 2.10 17.76
CA VAL A 4 7.74 1.38 16.70
C VAL A 4 7.54 2.33 15.52
N ALA A 5 7.88 1.90 14.30
CA ALA A 5 7.62 2.69 13.11
C ALA A 5 6.11 2.94 12.99
N GLN A 6 5.69 4.11 12.49
CA GLN A 6 4.27 4.50 12.46
C GLN A 6 3.39 3.47 11.73
N CYS A 7 3.91 2.83 10.68
CA CYS A 7 3.25 1.74 9.96
C CYS A 7 2.99 0.52 10.84
N ASP A 8 3.83 0.26 11.84
CA ASP A 8 3.84 -0.96 12.63
C ASP A 8 3.03 -0.84 13.92
N VAL A 9 2.54 0.37 14.25
CA VAL A 9 1.78 0.62 15.49
C VAL A 9 0.54 -0.29 15.61
N PRO A 10 -0.34 -0.44 14.60
CA PRO A 10 -1.51 -1.33 14.72
C PRO A 10 -1.13 -2.80 14.92
N VAL A 11 -0.05 -3.26 14.26
CA VAL A 11 0.47 -4.63 14.40
C VAL A 11 1.03 -4.84 15.80
N ALA A 12 1.85 -3.90 16.29
CA ALA A 12 2.44 -3.97 17.62
C ALA A 12 1.38 -3.94 18.73
N ILE A 13 0.30 -3.17 18.55
CA ILE A 13 -0.83 -3.15 19.49
C ILE A 13 -1.49 -4.53 19.57
N LEU A 14 -1.88 -5.11 18.43
CA LEU A 14 -2.51 -6.44 18.41
C LEU A 14 -1.59 -7.51 18.98
N GLN A 15 -0.30 -7.50 18.61
CA GLN A 15 0.69 -8.43 19.16
C GLN A 15 0.84 -8.29 20.68
N ASN A 16 0.80 -7.07 21.22
CA ASN A 16 0.88 -6.85 22.66
C ASN A 16 -0.41 -7.29 23.38
N GLN A 17 -1.58 -7.09 22.77
CA GLN A 17 -2.85 -7.58 23.29
C GLN A 17 -2.90 -9.11 23.33
N ILE A 18 -2.46 -9.78 22.27
CA ILE A 18 -2.34 -11.25 22.20
C ILE A 18 -1.44 -11.76 23.33
N LYS A 19 -0.29 -11.12 23.58
CA LYS A 19 0.63 -11.51 24.67
C LYS A 19 0.02 -11.32 26.07
N ALA A 20 -0.89 -10.36 26.23
CA ALA A 20 -1.52 -10.03 27.51
C ALA A 20 -2.82 -10.82 27.76
N ALA A 21 -3.45 -11.33 26.70
CA ALA A 21 -4.70 -12.09 26.78
C ALA A 21 -4.49 -13.38 27.57
N LYS A 22 -5.43 -13.66 28.47
CA LYS A 22 -5.45 -14.88 29.30
C LYS A 22 -6.53 -15.85 28.84
N ASP A 23 -7.54 -15.33 28.15
CA ASP A 23 -8.65 -16.10 27.64
C ASP A 23 -8.32 -16.66 26.23
N PRO A 24 -8.48 -17.98 26.01
CA PRO A 24 -8.20 -18.58 24.71
C PRO A 24 -9.10 -18.06 23.57
N GLU A 25 -10.35 -17.71 23.87
CA GLU A 25 -11.29 -17.22 22.85
C GLU A 25 -10.95 -15.79 22.43
N GLU A 26 -10.62 -14.92 23.38
CA GLU A 26 -10.10 -13.57 23.15
C GLU A 26 -8.80 -13.62 22.35
N THR A 27 -7.87 -14.50 22.72
CA THR A 27 -6.60 -14.71 22.00
C THR A 27 -6.85 -15.11 20.55
N ALA A 28 -7.78 -16.04 20.31
CA ALA A 28 -8.12 -16.49 18.95
C ALA A 28 -8.78 -15.37 18.11
N LYS A 29 -9.58 -14.50 18.72
CA LYS A 29 -10.17 -13.34 18.03
C LYS A 29 -9.10 -12.32 17.63
N LEU A 30 -8.22 -11.98 18.56
CA LEU A 30 -7.11 -11.03 18.30
C LEU A 30 -6.14 -11.57 17.25
N GLN A 31 -5.86 -12.88 17.26
CA GLN A 31 -5.03 -13.51 16.24
C GLN A 31 -5.66 -13.39 14.84
N LYS A 32 -6.96 -13.66 14.71
CA LYS A 32 -7.68 -13.49 13.43
C LYS A 32 -7.65 -12.04 12.93
N GLU A 33 -7.75 -11.07 13.84
CA GLU A 33 -7.67 -9.66 13.50
C GLU A 33 -6.27 -9.27 13.01
N LEU A 34 -5.23 -9.78 13.67
CA LEU A 34 -3.84 -9.60 13.25
C LEU A 34 -3.58 -10.23 11.88
N ASP A 35 -4.05 -11.46 11.66
CA ASP A 35 -3.88 -12.16 10.38
C ASP A 35 -4.55 -11.37 9.25
N LYS A 36 -5.82 -10.96 9.45
CA LYS A 36 -6.55 -10.14 8.47
C LYS A 36 -5.83 -8.81 8.17
N LEU A 37 -5.28 -8.15 9.19
CA LEU A 37 -4.52 -6.92 9.03
C LEU A 37 -3.28 -7.16 8.16
N LEU A 38 -2.51 -8.22 8.44
CA LEU A 38 -1.30 -8.56 7.68
C LEU A 38 -1.62 -8.95 6.24
N GLU A 39 -2.66 -9.75 6.01
CA GLU A 39 -3.15 -10.12 4.68
C GLU A 39 -3.54 -8.88 3.87
N THR A 40 -4.25 -7.94 4.49
CA THR A 40 -4.68 -6.69 3.82
C THR A 40 -3.47 -5.82 3.45
N ARG A 41 -2.48 -5.71 4.35
CA ARG A 41 -1.25 -4.95 4.08
C ARG A 41 -0.43 -5.56 2.95
N GLU A 42 -0.32 -6.88 2.94
CA GLU A 42 0.40 -7.60 1.90
C GLU A 42 -0.30 -7.48 0.55
N LEU A 43 -1.63 -7.57 0.52
CA LEU A 43 -2.43 -7.33 -0.69
C LEU A 43 -2.19 -5.92 -1.26
N ILE A 44 -2.23 -4.90 -0.41
CA ILE A 44 -1.96 -3.51 -0.81
C ILE A 44 -0.54 -3.38 -1.37
N ARG A 45 0.46 -3.95 -0.69
CA ARG A 45 1.87 -3.93 -1.12
C ARG A 45 2.04 -4.58 -2.49
N GLN A 46 1.49 -5.79 -2.68
CA GLN A 46 1.55 -6.53 -3.94
C GLN A 46 0.84 -5.78 -5.08
N THR A 47 -0.33 -5.19 -4.79
CA THR A 47 -1.06 -4.38 -5.78
C THR A 47 -0.21 -3.23 -6.29
N VAL A 48 0.44 -2.47 -5.41
CA VAL A 48 1.27 -1.33 -5.82
C VAL A 48 2.52 -1.81 -6.59
N GLN A 49 3.15 -2.92 -6.17
CA GLN A 49 4.25 -3.52 -6.92
C GLN A 49 3.84 -3.92 -8.34
N GLU A 50 2.66 -4.50 -8.49
CA GLU A 50 2.13 -4.90 -9.79
C GLU A 50 1.80 -3.68 -10.67
N ILE A 51 1.20 -2.63 -10.10
CA ILE A 51 0.94 -1.36 -10.79
C ILE A 51 2.25 -0.78 -11.30
N VAL A 52 3.29 -0.69 -10.45
CA VAL A 52 4.61 -0.18 -10.84
C VAL A 52 5.18 -1.00 -11.99
N LYS A 53 5.17 -2.33 -11.87
CA LYS A 53 5.68 -3.23 -12.91
C LYS A 53 4.98 -3.07 -14.26
N LEU A 54 3.67 -2.84 -14.26
CA LEU A 54 2.90 -2.61 -15.49
C LEU A 54 3.08 -1.19 -16.04
N ALA A 55 3.31 -0.21 -15.16
CA ALA A 55 3.46 1.18 -15.53
C ALA A 55 4.87 1.51 -16.07
N THR A 56 5.89 0.72 -15.73
CA THR A 56 7.28 0.92 -16.17
C THR A 56 7.62 0.13 -17.43
N ASP A 57 8.71 0.50 -18.09
CA ASP A 57 9.19 -0.15 -19.32
C ASP A 57 10.10 -1.36 -19.06
N SER A 58 10.70 -1.43 -17.87
CA SER A 58 11.60 -2.53 -17.52
C SER A 58 11.55 -2.87 -16.03
N GLU A 59 12.08 -4.04 -15.68
CA GLU A 59 12.18 -4.49 -14.29
C GLU A 59 13.17 -3.60 -13.50
N GLU A 60 14.27 -3.19 -14.11
CA GLU A 60 15.23 -2.28 -13.48
C GLU A 60 14.60 -0.91 -13.19
N GLN A 61 13.68 -0.45 -14.04
CA GLN A 61 12.91 0.76 -13.76
C GLN A 61 11.98 0.54 -12.57
N ALA A 62 11.21 -0.54 -12.56
CA ALA A 62 10.32 -0.88 -11.44
C ALA A 62 11.08 -0.96 -10.10
N GLU A 63 12.26 -1.57 -10.08
CA GLU A 63 13.11 -1.64 -8.89
C GLU A 63 13.56 -0.26 -8.41
N ARG A 64 13.98 0.63 -9.32
CA ARG A 64 14.35 2.02 -8.97
C ARG A 64 13.18 2.80 -8.38
N ILE A 65 11.98 2.60 -8.88
CA ILE A 65 10.75 3.21 -8.34
C ILE A 65 10.55 2.82 -6.87
N HIS A 66 10.90 1.60 -6.46
CA HIS A 66 10.79 1.19 -5.06
C HIS A 66 11.99 1.58 -4.19
N ALA A 67 13.18 1.69 -4.77
CA ALA A 67 14.41 2.00 -4.03
C ALA A 67 14.62 3.50 -3.77
N THR A 68 14.06 4.37 -4.60
CA THR A 68 14.34 5.80 -4.57
C THR A 68 13.40 6.56 -3.63
N LYS A 69 13.89 7.61 -2.99
CA LYS A 69 13.04 8.63 -2.36
C LYS A 69 13.20 9.94 -3.12
N GLN A 70 12.18 10.33 -3.88
CA GLN A 70 12.19 11.57 -4.63
C GLN A 70 11.37 12.67 -3.96
N HIS A 71 11.74 13.93 -4.22
CA HIS A 71 10.95 15.09 -3.84
C HIS A 71 9.88 15.33 -4.90
N LEU A 72 8.64 15.51 -4.47
CA LEU A 72 7.52 15.72 -5.39
C LEU A 72 7.58 17.11 -6.06
N THR A 73 7.87 17.13 -7.36
CA THR A 73 7.76 18.27 -8.25
C THR A 73 6.54 18.16 -9.16
N GLU A 74 6.16 16.95 -9.57
CA GLU A 74 5.05 16.64 -10.48
C GLU A 74 3.70 16.50 -9.76
N LYS A 75 3.29 17.58 -9.07
CA LYS A 75 2.10 17.57 -8.19
C LYS A 75 0.81 17.17 -8.90
N GLU A 76 0.53 17.73 -10.08
CA GLU A 76 -0.72 17.47 -10.79
C GLU A 76 -0.85 16.01 -11.22
N ASN A 77 0.23 15.45 -11.79
CA ASN A 77 0.29 14.04 -12.18
C ASN A 77 0.13 13.12 -10.96
N TYR A 78 0.87 13.43 -9.90
CA TYR A 78 0.80 12.68 -8.64
C TYR A 78 -0.60 12.66 -8.04
N TYR A 79 -1.24 13.82 -7.86
CA TYR A 79 -2.58 13.89 -7.26
C TYR A 79 -3.61 13.15 -8.11
N ALA A 80 -3.54 13.26 -9.44
CA ALA A 80 -4.43 12.53 -10.33
C ALA A 80 -4.21 11.01 -10.25
N ALA A 81 -2.97 10.55 -10.13
CA ALA A 81 -2.62 9.14 -10.02
C ALA A 81 -3.09 8.53 -8.69
N VAL A 82 -2.79 9.19 -7.56
CA VAL A 82 -3.16 8.67 -6.23
C VAL A 82 -4.67 8.72 -6.02
N GLU A 83 -5.36 9.75 -6.51
CA GLU A 83 -6.83 9.80 -6.45
C GLU A 83 -7.46 8.67 -7.26
N TYR A 84 -6.93 8.38 -8.45
CA TYR A 84 -7.41 7.26 -9.26
C TYR A 84 -7.18 5.92 -8.56
N PHE A 85 -6.00 5.71 -7.97
CA PHE A 85 -5.70 4.53 -7.16
C PHE A 85 -6.63 4.38 -5.94
N ARG A 86 -6.98 5.49 -5.28
CA ARG A 86 -7.90 5.51 -4.15
C ARG A 86 -9.29 5.01 -4.53
N VAL A 87 -9.82 5.54 -5.63
CA VAL A 87 -11.17 5.25 -6.11
C VAL A 87 -11.27 3.83 -6.66
N GLU A 88 -10.27 3.37 -7.40
CA GLU A 88 -10.32 2.07 -8.10
C GLU A 88 -9.83 0.89 -7.28
N CYS A 89 -8.90 1.10 -6.35
CA CYS A 89 -8.28 0.02 -5.57
C CYS A 89 -8.58 0.14 -4.07
N PHE A 90 -7.96 1.10 -3.38
CA PHE A 90 -7.94 1.13 -1.92
C PHE A 90 -8.22 2.53 -1.37
N ASP A 91 -9.42 2.71 -0.81
CA ASP A 91 -9.79 3.95 -0.16
C ASP A 91 -9.18 4.04 1.24
N TRP A 92 -8.00 4.67 1.34
CA TRP A 92 -7.25 4.79 2.59
C TRP A 92 -7.92 5.66 3.66
N HIS A 93 -9.05 6.29 3.36
CA HIS A 93 -9.89 6.91 4.38
C HIS A 93 -10.64 5.87 5.23
N LYS A 94 -10.72 4.62 4.76
CA LYS A 94 -11.21 3.48 5.55
C LYS A 94 -10.06 2.90 6.38
N GLN A 95 -10.34 2.60 7.64
CA GLN A 95 -9.36 2.04 8.58
C GLN A 95 -8.71 0.74 8.05
N GLU A 96 -9.47 -0.11 7.35
CA GLU A 96 -8.95 -1.36 6.78
C GLU A 96 -7.85 -1.12 5.71
N TYR A 97 -7.87 0.01 5.01
CA TYR A 97 -6.95 0.34 3.92
C TYR A 97 -5.98 1.47 4.24
N GLU A 98 -5.90 1.93 5.49
CA GLU A 98 -5.02 3.03 5.90
C GLU A 98 -3.56 2.81 5.44
N TYR A 99 -3.12 1.55 5.44
CA TYR A 99 -1.77 1.16 5.02
C TYR A 99 -1.41 1.57 3.58
N ALA A 100 -2.41 1.77 2.70
CA ALA A 100 -2.18 2.25 1.34
C ALA A 100 -1.47 3.62 1.30
N ARG A 101 -1.63 4.46 2.34
CA ARG A 101 -0.91 5.75 2.46
C ARG A 101 0.61 5.56 2.46
N HIS A 102 1.10 4.46 3.03
CA HIS A 102 2.52 4.16 3.08
C HIS A 102 3.10 3.69 1.74
N GLN A 103 2.24 3.31 0.79
CA GLN A 103 2.67 2.92 -0.56
C GLN A 103 2.62 4.10 -1.55
N LEU A 104 2.10 5.27 -1.16
CA LEU A 104 1.94 6.42 -2.06
C LEU A 104 3.27 7.01 -2.56
N SER A 105 4.39 6.73 -1.88
CA SER A 105 5.72 7.16 -2.36
C SER A 105 6.10 6.52 -3.70
N ALA A 106 5.58 5.33 -4.02
CA ALA A 106 5.79 4.72 -5.32
C ALA A 106 5.18 5.57 -6.45
N PHE A 107 4.02 6.20 -6.21
CA PHE A 107 3.38 7.09 -7.17
C PHE A 107 4.10 8.42 -7.32
N VAL A 108 4.74 8.93 -6.26
CA VAL A 108 5.67 10.07 -6.37
C VAL A 108 6.76 9.71 -7.36
N ASN A 109 7.44 8.58 -7.13
CA ASN A 109 8.57 8.17 -7.96
C ASN A 109 8.16 7.90 -9.43
N LEU A 110 6.99 7.30 -9.68
CA LEU A 110 6.47 7.12 -11.04
C LEU A 110 6.29 8.47 -11.76
N CYS A 111 5.75 9.46 -11.06
CA CYS A 111 5.52 10.78 -11.64
C CYS A 111 6.84 11.52 -11.89
N GLU A 112 7.79 11.46 -10.95
CA GLU A 112 9.09 12.10 -11.11
C GLU A 112 9.95 11.45 -12.22
N GLU A 113 9.83 10.13 -12.41
CA GLU A 113 10.41 9.44 -13.57
C GLU A 113 9.67 9.72 -14.90
N ARG A 114 8.70 10.63 -14.89
CA ARG A 114 7.93 11.05 -16.08
C ARG A 114 7.14 9.91 -16.72
N VAL A 115 6.76 8.90 -15.93
CA VAL A 115 5.83 7.86 -16.41
C VAL A 115 4.50 8.52 -16.77
N PRO A 116 3.97 8.32 -18.00
CA PRO A 116 2.74 8.95 -18.43
C PRO A 116 1.55 8.58 -17.52
N LEU A 117 0.76 9.58 -17.11
CA LEU A 117 -0.42 9.37 -16.27
C LEU A 117 -1.38 8.33 -16.86
N THR A 118 -1.56 8.33 -18.18
CA THR A 118 -2.40 7.36 -18.89
C THR A 118 -1.95 5.93 -18.62
N ARG A 119 -0.65 5.67 -18.67
CA ARG A 119 -0.07 4.36 -18.41
C ARG A 119 -0.21 3.94 -16.95
N ILE A 120 -0.06 4.88 -16.01
CA ILE A 120 -0.31 4.62 -14.58
C ILE A 120 -1.78 4.23 -14.36
N LYS A 121 -2.73 4.96 -14.98
CA LYS A 121 -4.17 4.65 -14.87
C LYS A 121 -4.53 3.31 -15.52
N GLU A 122 -3.98 3.00 -16.69
CA GLU A 122 -4.17 1.72 -17.35
C GLU A 122 -3.63 0.55 -16.51
N ALA A 123 -2.49 0.73 -15.83
CA ALA A 123 -1.96 -0.25 -14.89
C ALA A 123 -2.90 -0.43 -13.69
N ILE A 124 -3.40 0.67 -13.10
CA ILE A 124 -4.39 0.63 -12.01
C ILE A 124 -5.65 -0.14 -12.46
N ASP A 125 -6.20 0.15 -13.64
CA ASP A 125 -7.39 -0.52 -14.17
C ASP A 125 -7.19 -2.03 -14.35
N GLN A 126 -5.99 -2.43 -14.78
CA GLN A 126 -5.68 -3.84 -14.97
C GLN A 126 -5.61 -4.58 -13.63
N VAL A 127 -5.01 -3.97 -12.61
CA VAL A 127 -4.87 -4.59 -11.29
C VAL A 127 -6.19 -4.52 -10.52
N SER A 128 -6.95 -3.43 -10.59
CA SER A 128 -8.24 -3.28 -9.90
C SER A 128 -9.28 -4.33 -10.33
N LYS A 129 -9.26 -4.74 -11.62
CA LYS A 129 -10.08 -5.85 -12.12
C LYS A 129 -9.73 -7.19 -11.50
N LYS A 130 -8.50 -7.39 -11.02
CA LYS A 130 -8.08 -8.61 -10.32
C LYS A 130 -8.52 -8.61 -8.87
N LEU A 131 -8.57 -7.44 -8.23
CA LEU A 131 -9.06 -7.27 -6.85
C LEU A 131 -10.57 -7.56 -6.71
N LYS A 132 -11.33 -7.32 -7.78
CA LYS A 132 -12.81 -7.46 -7.80
C LYS A 132 -13.28 -8.86 -8.22
N LYS A 133 -12.38 -9.80 -8.46
CA LYS A 133 -12.67 -11.20 -8.85
C LYS A 133 -12.60 -12.12 -7.64
#